data_AF-A0A3D3L5I5-F1
#
_entry.id   AF-A0A3D3L5I5-F1
#
_cell.length_a   1.000
_cell.length_b   1.000
_cell.length_c   1.000
_cell.angle_alpha   90.00
_cell.angle_beta   90.00
_cell.angle_gamma   90.00
#
_symmetry.space_group_name_H-M   'P 1'
#
loop_
_entity.id
_entity.type
_entity.pdbx_description
1 polymer ?
#
loop_
_entity_poly.entity_id
_entity_poly.type
_entity_poly.pdbx_seq_one_letter_code
_entity_poly.pdbx_strand_id
1 'polypeptide(L)'
;MAGVSLISFDLTENYEISNLEEVDTPLFYEDPEGWSVVYGQAILSKLAESGNPDPDGYIYFYGVKDGIGSKEMTVSRVPEEYIDNYLFWEYWDGNAWSPDISDSYSITQNISQEFSVSQISQDLYIAVFQLNGVGEEVAYRLGSSVIGPFGFFNKVWSTPES
;
A
#
# COMPACT_ATOMS: atom_id res chain seq x y z
N MET A 1 -2.05 1.70 -19.79
CA MET A 1 -3.40 2.19 -19.40
C MET A 1 -3.20 2.88 -18.05
N ALA A 2 -3.78 4.06 -17.82
CA ALA A 2 -3.72 4.66 -16.49
C ALA A 2 -4.70 3.91 -15.58
N GLY A 3 -4.24 3.46 -14.41
CA GLY A 3 -5.05 2.70 -13.45
C GLY A 3 -5.23 3.38 -12.10
N VAL A 4 -4.54 4.50 -11.85
CA VAL A 4 -4.60 5.29 -10.62
C VAL A 4 -4.49 6.77 -10.95
N SER A 5 -5.38 7.59 -10.39
CA SER A 5 -5.36 9.04 -10.51
C SER A 5 -5.13 9.70 -9.15
N LEU A 6 -4.31 10.74 -9.10
CA LEU A 6 -4.18 11.65 -7.96
C LEU A 6 -5.21 12.76 -8.12
N ILE A 7 -6.06 12.91 -7.11
CA ILE A 7 -7.01 14.02 -7.01
C ILE A 7 -6.54 14.93 -5.88
N SER A 8 -6.21 16.18 -6.21
CA SER A 8 -5.81 17.21 -5.25
C SER A 8 -6.80 18.38 -5.27
N PHE A 9 -6.98 19.02 -4.12
CA PHE A 9 -7.82 20.20 -3.99
C PHE A 9 -7.46 21.00 -2.74
N ASP A 10 -7.79 22.28 -2.74
CA ASP A 10 -7.75 23.15 -1.58
C ASP A 10 -9.11 23.18 -0.89
N LEU A 11 -9.11 23.37 0.44
CA LEU A 11 -10.30 23.71 1.20
C LEU A 11 -10.31 25.20 1.52
N THR A 12 -11.38 25.88 1.17
CA THR A 12 -11.60 27.27 1.60
C THR A 12 -11.85 27.36 3.11
N GLU A 13 -11.87 28.56 3.67
CA GLU A 13 -12.24 28.79 5.08
C GLU A 13 -13.63 28.26 5.45
N ASN A 14 -14.52 28.10 4.45
CA ASN A 14 -15.87 27.55 4.62
C ASN A 14 -15.95 26.05 4.31
N TYR A 15 -14.81 25.36 4.16
CA TYR A 15 -14.72 23.94 3.80
C TYR A 15 -15.30 23.59 2.42
N GLU A 16 -15.28 24.56 1.50
CA GLU A 16 -15.63 24.30 0.09
C GLU A 16 -14.39 23.87 -0.68
N ILE A 17 -14.56 22.97 -1.65
CA ILE A 17 -13.50 22.52 -2.55
C ILE A 17 -13.18 23.61 -3.57
N SER A 18 -11.89 23.95 -3.70
CA SER A 18 -11.35 24.83 -4.73
C SER A 18 -10.08 24.22 -5.34
N ASN A 19 -9.65 24.70 -6.52
CA ASN A 19 -8.43 24.23 -7.19
C ASN A 19 -8.37 22.71 -7.35
N LEU A 20 -9.48 22.10 -7.75
CA LEU A 20 -9.53 20.66 -8.03
C LEU A 20 -8.65 20.32 -9.24
N GLU A 21 -7.71 19.43 -9.04
CA GLU A 21 -6.87 18.85 -10.09
C GLU A 21 -6.97 17.33 -10.06
N GLU A 22 -6.95 16.72 -11.24
CA GLU A 22 -6.89 15.27 -11.43
C GLU A 22 -5.73 14.97 -12.37
N VAL A 23 -4.80 14.12 -11.93
CA VAL A 23 -3.60 13.76 -12.68
C VAL A 23 -3.45 12.24 -12.70
N ASP A 24 -3.32 11.68 -13.89
CA ASP A 24 -2.97 10.26 -14.05
C ASP A 24 -1.59 9.99 -13.44
N THR A 25 -1.48 8.88 -12.71
CA THR A 25 -0.25 8.50 -12.01
C THR A 25 0.37 7.24 -12.63
N PRO A 26 1.70 7.04 -12.51
CA PRO A 26 2.36 5.79 -12.88
C PRO A 26 2.25 4.71 -11.79
N LEU A 27 1.29 4.81 -10.85
CA LEU A 27 1.11 3.88 -9.73
C LEU A 27 0.32 2.61 -10.09
N PHE A 28 0.17 2.35 -11.38
CA PHE A 28 -0.40 1.12 -11.94
C PHE A 28 0.52 0.59 -13.03
N TYR A 29 0.79 -0.70 -12.98
CA TYR A 29 1.54 -1.42 -14.00
C TYR A 29 0.83 -2.72 -14.37
N GLU A 30 0.77 -3.00 -15.66
CA GLU A 30 0.27 -4.26 -16.21
C GLU A 30 1.41 -4.92 -16.97
N ASP A 31 1.76 -6.12 -16.54
CA ASP A 31 2.85 -6.89 -17.12
C ASP A 31 2.38 -7.64 -18.37
N PRO A 32 3.21 -7.77 -19.43
CA PRO A 32 2.88 -8.55 -20.60
C PRO A 32 2.56 -10.03 -20.32
N GLU A 33 3.02 -10.59 -19.20
CA GLU A 33 2.72 -11.96 -18.77
C GLU A 33 1.34 -12.09 -18.10
N GLY A 34 0.58 -11.00 -17.95
CA GLY A 34 -0.83 -11.00 -17.55
C GLY A 34 -1.08 -10.83 -16.04
N TRP A 35 -0.08 -10.38 -15.29
CA TRP A 35 -0.27 -9.88 -13.92
C TRP A 35 -0.23 -8.35 -13.92
N SER A 36 -0.73 -7.74 -12.85
CA SER A 36 -0.72 -6.29 -12.63
C SER A 36 -0.32 -5.95 -11.21
N VAL A 37 0.11 -4.72 -10.98
CA VAL A 37 0.29 -4.16 -9.64
C VAL A 37 -0.34 -2.77 -9.59
N VAL A 38 -1.03 -2.50 -8.50
CA VAL A 38 -1.62 -1.19 -8.20
C VAL A 38 -1.15 -0.77 -6.81
N TYR A 39 -0.83 0.51 -6.63
CA TYR A 39 -0.42 1.09 -5.35
C TYR A 39 -1.45 2.06 -4.77
N GLY A 40 -1.44 2.22 -3.45
CA GLY A 40 -2.29 3.17 -2.72
C GLY A 40 -3.40 2.54 -1.87
N GLN A 41 -3.44 1.21 -1.75
CA GLN A 41 -4.48 0.48 -1.02
C GLN A 41 -4.34 0.63 0.50
N ALA A 42 -3.11 0.72 1.00
CA ALA A 42 -2.84 1.11 2.38
C ALA A 42 -1.65 2.07 2.45
N ILE A 43 -1.68 2.97 3.44
CA ILE A 43 -0.66 4.01 3.62
C ILE A 43 -0.15 3.94 5.05
N LEU A 44 1.18 3.98 5.21
CA LEU A 44 1.86 4.11 6.49
C LEU A 44 2.87 5.25 6.42
N SER A 45 2.63 6.32 7.16
CA SER A 45 3.59 7.42 7.29
C SER A 45 4.65 7.08 8.35
N LYS A 46 5.93 7.23 8.00
CA LYS A 46 7.09 7.12 8.91
C LYS A 46 7.79 8.46 9.06
N LEU A 47 7.01 9.54 8.98
CA LEU A 47 7.43 10.91 9.27
C LEU A 47 7.45 11.15 10.79
N ALA A 48 8.22 12.13 11.26
CA ALA A 48 8.33 12.41 12.69
C ALA A 48 6.97 12.82 13.30
N GLU A 49 6.21 13.61 12.57
CA GLU A 49 4.87 14.11 12.89
C GLU A 49 3.79 13.04 12.90
N SER A 50 4.03 11.87 12.27
CA SER A 50 3.10 10.73 12.33
C SER A 50 3.04 10.11 13.73
N GLY A 51 4.06 10.35 14.57
CA GLY A 51 4.16 9.76 15.91
C GLY A 51 4.48 8.26 15.92
N ASN A 52 4.73 7.64 14.76
CA ASN A 52 5.20 6.26 14.71
C ASN A 52 6.64 6.14 15.27
N PRO A 53 6.99 5.04 15.94
CA PRO A 53 8.36 4.79 16.40
C PRO A 53 9.36 4.85 15.24
N ASP A 54 10.62 5.22 15.49
CA ASP A 54 11.72 5.24 14.51
C ASP A 54 11.36 5.86 13.15
N PRO A 55 11.02 7.17 13.09
CA PRO A 55 10.73 7.82 11.82
C PRO A 55 11.95 7.78 10.89
N ASP A 56 11.70 7.54 9.59
CA ASP A 56 12.72 7.44 8.55
C ASP A 56 12.55 8.45 7.41
N GLY A 57 11.50 9.30 7.48
CA GLY A 57 11.24 10.35 6.50
C GLY A 57 10.47 9.91 5.26
N TYR A 58 10.01 8.65 5.21
CA TYR A 58 9.23 8.14 4.08
C TYR A 58 7.75 7.98 4.42
N ILE A 59 6.93 8.04 3.37
CA ILE A 59 5.57 7.53 3.38
C ILE A 59 5.58 6.24 2.57
N TYR A 60 5.06 5.17 3.17
CA TYR A 60 4.95 3.86 2.56
C TYR A 60 3.55 3.68 1.97
N PHE A 61 3.51 3.32 0.70
CA PHE A 61 2.28 3.00 -0.02
C PHE A 61 2.30 1.50 -0.32
N TYR A 62 1.36 0.77 0.28
CA TYR A 62 1.19 -0.63 0.01
C TYR A 62 0.28 -0.81 -1.19
N GLY A 63 0.64 -1.80 -2.00
CA GLY A 63 -0.05 -2.14 -3.22
C GLY A 63 -0.55 -3.58 -3.23
N VAL A 64 -1.35 -3.89 -4.25
CA VAL A 64 -1.76 -5.25 -4.58
C VAL A 64 -1.19 -5.64 -5.93
N LYS A 65 -0.41 -6.71 -5.94
CA LYS A 65 -0.05 -7.46 -7.13
C LYS A 65 -1.11 -8.53 -7.37
N ASP A 66 -1.69 -8.55 -8.56
CA ASP A 66 -2.77 -9.44 -8.95
C ASP A 66 -2.43 -10.17 -10.24
N GLY A 67 -2.64 -11.49 -10.28
CA GLY A 67 -2.24 -12.35 -11.38
C GLY A 67 -2.82 -13.75 -11.25
N ILE A 68 -2.13 -14.77 -11.75
CA ILE A 68 -2.63 -16.15 -11.69
C ILE A 68 -2.33 -16.76 -10.31
N GLY A 69 -3.29 -16.66 -9.39
CA GLY A 69 -3.24 -17.37 -8.11
C GLY A 69 -3.98 -16.64 -7.00
N SER A 70 -3.28 -15.73 -6.33
CA SER A 70 -3.80 -14.94 -5.23
C SER A 70 -3.40 -13.48 -5.39
N LYS A 71 -4.15 -12.57 -4.76
CA LYS A 71 -3.71 -11.19 -4.56
C LYS A 71 -2.61 -11.15 -3.51
N GLU A 72 -1.56 -10.42 -3.82
CA GLU A 72 -0.34 -10.32 -3.02
C GLU A 72 -0.06 -8.87 -2.64
N MET A 73 0.44 -8.65 -1.42
CA MET A 73 0.80 -7.31 -0.96
C MET A 73 2.19 -6.96 -1.46
N THR A 74 2.36 -5.74 -1.96
CA THR A 74 3.66 -5.14 -2.30
C THR A 74 3.81 -3.82 -1.54
N VAL A 75 5.00 -3.21 -1.55
CA VAL A 75 5.23 -1.92 -0.91
C VAL A 75 6.12 -1.03 -1.77
N SER A 76 5.77 0.25 -1.81
CA SER A 76 6.55 1.34 -2.35
C SER A 76 6.74 2.41 -1.27
N ARG A 77 7.64 3.34 -1.51
CA ARG A 77 7.88 4.48 -0.63
C ARG A 77 8.26 5.72 -1.42
N VAL A 78 8.02 6.87 -0.81
CA VAL A 78 8.45 8.18 -1.31
C VAL A 78 8.70 9.12 -0.13
N PRO A 79 9.69 10.02 -0.19
CA PRO A 79 9.79 11.14 0.76
C PRO A 79 8.57 12.06 0.62
N GLU A 80 8.06 12.60 1.72
CA GLU A 80 6.86 13.45 1.71
C GLU A 80 6.96 14.62 0.72
N GLU A 81 8.13 15.27 0.66
CA GLU A 81 8.40 16.42 -0.21
C GLU A 81 8.35 16.10 -1.72
N TYR A 82 8.30 14.82 -2.09
CA TYR A 82 8.26 14.34 -3.46
C TYR A 82 7.04 13.45 -3.76
N ILE A 83 5.99 13.50 -2.93
CA ILE A 83 4.81 12.66 -3.08
C ILE A 83 4.16 12.76 -4.47
N ASP A 84 4.18 13.94 -5.09
CA ASP A 84 3.65 14.23 -6.43
C ASP A 84 4.70 14.09 -7.55
N ASN A 85 5.94 13.74 -7.21
CA ASN A 85 7.04 13.56 -8.15
C ASN A 85 7.47 12.08 -8.24
N TYR A 86 6.89 11.39 -9.22
CA TYR A 86 7.07 9.96 -9.43
C TYR A 86 8.49 9.50 -9.82
N LEU A 87 9.45 10.42 -10.01
CA LEU A 87 10.87 10.07 -10.18
C LEU A 87 11.55 9.67 -8.86
N PHE A 88 10.95 10.00 -7.71
CA PHE A 88 11.47 9.70 -6.37
C PHE A 88 10.76 8.53 -5.70
N TRP A 89 9.76 7.95 -6.36
CA TRP A 89 9.08 6.76 -5.87
C TRP A 89 9.97 5.55 -6.06
N GLU A 90 10.05 4.72 -5.02
CA GLU A 90 10.80 3.48 -5.04
C GLU A 90 9.90 2.30 -4.64
N TYR A 91 10.12 1.15 -5.25
CA TYR A 91 9.36 -0.08 -5.12
C TYR A 91 10.27 -1.17 -4.56
N TRP A 92 9.80 -1.92 -3.56
CA TRP A 92 10.60 -2.99 -2.99
C TRP A 92 10.74 -4.16 -3.98
N ASP A 93 11.96 -4.53 -4.34
CA ASP A 93 12.27 -5.59 -5.31
C ASP A 93 12.53 -6.98 -4.67
N GLY A 94 12.46 -7.05 -3.33
CA GLY A 94 12.81 -8.25 -2.55
C GLY A 94 14.19 -8.19 -1.89
N ASN A 95 15.04 -7.23 -2.30
CA ASN A 95 16.41 -7.05 -1.83
C ASN A 95 16.79 -5.57 -1.63
N ALA A 96 16.33 -4.68 -2.50
CA ALA A 96 16.58 -3.25 -2.50
C ALA A 96 15.33 -2.46 -2.96
N TRP A 97 15.45 -1.14 -2.90
CA TRP A 97 14.44 -0.21 -3.41
C TRP A 97 14.78 0.13 -4.85
N SER A 98 13.90 -0.24 -5.78
CA SER A 98 14.03 -0.02 -7.22
C SER A 98 13.19 1.18 -7.67
N PRO A 99 13.64 2.00 -8.62
CA PRO A 99 12.79 3.04 -9.22
C PRO A 99 11.76 2.48 -10.21
N ASP A 100 11.79 1.18 -10.53
CA ASP A 100 10.90 0.55 -11.51
C ASP A 100 9.74 -0.19 -10.83
N ILE A 101 8.52 0.19 -11.17
CA ILE A 101 7.31 -0.46 -10.65
C ILE A 101 7.19 -1.92 -11.11
N SER A 102 7.80 -2.31 -12.23
CA SER A 102 7.77 -3.71 -12.67
C SER A 102 8.53 -4.65 -11.73
N ASP A 103 9.45 -4.13 -10.93
CA ASP A 103 10.25 -4.90 -9.97
C ASP A 103 9.49 -5.24 -8.68
N SER A 104 8.25 -4.76 -8.54
CA SER A 104 7.44 -4.92 -7.33
C SER A 104 7.36 -6.38 -6.84
N TYR A 105 7.95 -6.60 -5.66
CA TYR A 105 8.05 -7.91 -5.02
C TYR A 105 6.98 -8.12 -3.96
N SER A 106 6.40 -9.32 -3.97
CA SER A 106 5.33 -9.74 -3.06
C SER A 106 5.87 -10.01 -1.65
N ILE A 107 5.41 -9.26 -0.66
CA ILE A 107 5.83 -9.37 0.75
C ILE A 107 4.88 -10.24 1.59
N THR A 108 3.67 -10.51 1.10
CA THR A 108 2.75 -11.54 1.59
C THR A 108 1.66 -11.82 0.56
N GLN A 109 0.88 -12.88 0.77
CA GLN A 109 -0.16 -13.37 -0.15
C GLN A 109 -1.52 -13.56 0.56
N ASN A 110 -2.55 -13.86 -0.25
CA ASN A 110 -3.95 -14.06 0.16
C ASN A 110 -4.57 -12.82 0.82
N ILE A 111 -4.22 -11.64 0.33
CA ILE A 111 -4.81 -10.36 0.73
C ILE A 111 -5.97 -9.98 -0.21
N SER A 112 -6.64 -8.86 0.01
CA SER A 112 -7.57 -8.23 -0.93
C SER A 112 -7.11 -6.82 -1.33
N GLN A 113 -7.94 -6.09 -2.07
CA GLN A 113 -7.71 -4.66 -2.34
C GLN A 113 -7.95 -3.79 -1.09
N GLU A 114 -8.65 -4.34 -0.10
CA GLU A 114 -9.10 -3.70 1.13
C GLU A 114 -8.26 -4.19 2.30
N PHE A 115 -7.22 -3.41 2.62
CA PHE A 115 -6.38 -3.69 3.77
C PHE A 115 -5.81 -2.41 4.38
N SER A 116 -5.24 -2.54 5.57
CA SER A 116 -4.48 -1.50 6.24
C SER A 116 -3.19 -2.07 6.81
N VAL A 117 -2.19 -1.20 6.94
CA VAL A 117 -0.92 -1.52 7.61
C VAL A 117 -0.67 -0.45 8.66
N SER A 118 -0.24 -0.87 9.85
CA SER A 118 0.07 0.04 10.94
C SER A 118 1.27 -0.47 11.74
N GLN A 119 2.08 0.44 12.26
CA GLN A 119 3.11 0.12 13.23
C GLN A 119 2.50 0.16 14.65
N ILE A 120 2.63 -0.93 15.40
CA ILE A 120 2.05 -1.05 16.75
C ILE A 120 3.10 -0.99 17.86
N SER A 121 4.36 -1.26 17.53
CA SER A 121 5.52 -0.94 18.37
C SER A 121 6.79 -0.84 17.50
N GLN A 122 7.94 -0.60 18.12
CA GLN A 122 9.21 -0.36 17.41
C GLN A 122 9.48 -1.36 16.28
N ASP A 123 9.38 -2.66 16.55
CA ASP A 123 9.67 -3.73 15.59
C ASP A 123 8.43 -4.59 15.28
N LEU A 124 7.23 -4.02 15.42
CA LEU A 124 6.00 -4.76 15.24
C LEU A 124 4.99 -3.98 14.41
N TYR A 125 4.60 -4.62 13.31
CA TYR A 125 3.65 -4.12 12.33
C TYR A 125 2.47 -5.07 12.27
N ILE A 126 1.29 -4.53 11.99
CA ILE A 126 0.07 -5.29 11.76
C ILE A 126 -0.47 -4.94 10.37
N ALA A 127 -0.75 -5.97 9.58
CA ALA A 127 -1.55 -5.85 8.37
C ALA A 127 -2.93 -6.45 8.64
N VAL A 128 -4.01 -5.69 8.47
CA VAL A 128 -5.41 -6.15 8.63
C VAL A 128 -6.07 -6.12 7.26
N PHE A 129 -6.74 -7.21 6.87
CA PHE A 129 -7.21 -7.39 5.50
C PHE A 129 -8.40 -8.34 5.40
N GLN A 130 -9.13 -8.24 4.29
CA GLN A 130 -10.06 -9.29 3.87
C GLN A 130 -9.26 -10.44 3.25
N LEU A 131 -9.49 -11.66 3.75
CA LEU A 131 -8.74 -12.85 3.38
C LEU A 131 -9.22 -13.42 2.04
N ASN A 132 -8.28 -13.93 1.23
CA ASN A 132 -8.53 -14.59 -0.05
C ASN A 132 -9.22 -13.71 -1.11
N GLY A 133 -8.90 -12.42 -1.15
CA GLY A 133 -9.32 -11.48 -2.20
C GLY A 133 -10.79 -11.02 -2.11
N VAL A 134 -11.73 -11.93 -1.90
CA VAL A 134 -13.18 -11.67 -1.79
C VAL A 134 -13.86 -12.54 -0.72
N GLY A 135 -13.09 -13.13 0.21
CA GLY A 135 -13.65 -14.00 1.25
C GLY A 135 -14.47 -13.22 2.29
N GLU A 136 -15.28 -13.93 3.07
CA GLU A 136 -16.07 -13.35 4.17
C GLU A 136 -15.22 -13.06 5.43
N GLU A 137 -13.93 -13.37 5.41
CA GLU A 137 -13.11 -13.39 6.61
C GLU A 137 -12.22 -12.15 6.68
N VAL A 138 -12.27 -11.45 7.81
CA VAL A 138 -11.27 -10.45 8.16
C VAL A 138 -10.16 -11.14 8.95
N ALA A 139 -8.92 -10.91 8.54
CA ALA A 139 -7.74 -11.49 9.17
C ALA A 139 -6.67 -10.42 9.41
N TYR A 140 -5.69 -10.75 10.25
CA TYR A 140 -4.47 -9.97 10.38
C TYR A 140 -3.21 -10.83 10.30
N ARG A 141 -2.10 -10.21 9.89
CA ARG A 141 -0.74 -10.75 9.99
C ARG A 141 0.12 -9.77 10.79
N LEU A 142 1.08 -10.31 11.54
CA LEU A 142 2.12 -9.52 12.18
C LEU A 142 3.37 -9.53 11.32
N GLY A 143 4.05 -8.39 11.21
CA GLY A 143 5.32 -8.23 10.50
C GLY A 143 6.37 -7.58 11.39
N SER A 144 7.65 -7.81 11.06
CA SER A 144 8.79 -7.25 11.81
C SER A 144 9.37 -5.97 11.20
N SER A 145 8.86 -5.53 10.04
CA SER A 145 9.25 -4.27 9.39
C SER A 145 8.21 -3.82 8.37
N VAL A 146 8.41 -2.67 7.75
CA VAL A 146 7.62 -2.15 6.63
C VAL A 146 7.56 -3.09 5.42
N ILE A 147 8.59 -3.92 5.22
CA ILE A 147 8.69 -4.94 4.15
C ILE A 147 8.43 -6.37 4.68
N GLY A 148 8.04 -6.50 5.97
CA GLY A 148 7.88 -7.80 6.63
C GLY A 148 9.19 -8.37 7.23
N PRO A 149 9.36 -9.70 7.26
CA PRO A 149 8.40 -10.73 6.84
C PRO A 149 7.07 -10.65 7.62
N PHE A 150 5.96 -10.87 6.92
CA PHE A 150 4.64 -11.03 7.54
C PHE A 150 4.35 -12.50 7.81
N GLY A 151 4.04 -12.83 9.07
CA GLY A 151 3.81 -14.19 9.54
C GLY A 151 2.47 -14.78 9.10
N PHE A 152 2.03 -15.84 9.79
CA PHE A 152 0.74 -16.47 9.55
C PHE A 152 -0.43 -15.50 9.79
N PHE A 153 -1.50 -15.69 9.03
CA PHE A 153 -2.73 -14.93 9.25
C PHE A 153 -3.49 -15.48 10.47
N ASN A 154 -4.21 -14.59 11.13
CA ASN A 154 -5.12 -14.90 12.23
C ASN A 154 -6.48 -14.31 11.89
N LYS A 155 -7.51 -15.15 11.85
CA LYS A 155 -8.88 -14.69 11.60
C LYS A 155 -9.39 -13.94 12.82
N VAL A 156 -10.01 -12.79 12.58
CA VAL A 156 -10.58 -11.93 13.63
C VAL A 156 -12.09 -11.86 13.54
N TRP A 157 -12.65 -12.00 12.35
CA TRP A 157 -14.09 -11.92 12.13
C TRP A 157 -14.50 -12.67 10.86
N SER A 158 -15.74 -13.14 10.81
CA SER A 158 -16.42 -13.61 9.59
C SER A 158 -17.67 -12.75 9.39
N THR A 159 -17.84 -12.21 8.18
CA THR A 159 -18.97 -11.39 7.74
C THR A 159 -19.97 -12.27 6.99
N PRO A 160 -20.89 -12.97 7.67
CA PRO A 160 -21.88 -13.81 6.99
C PRO A 160 -22.76 -12.96 6.08
N GLU A 161 -23.02 -13.45 4.88
CA GLU A 161 -24.06 -12.89 4.02
C GLU A 161 -25.42 -13.05 4.72
N SER A 162 -26.16 -11.94 4.86
CA SER A 162 -27.48 -11.87 5.48
C SER A 162 -28.61 -12.03 4.47
#